data_AF-A0A7C5K4N7-F1
#
_entry.id   AF-A0A7C5K4N7-F1
#
_cell.length_a   1.000
_cell.length_b   1.000
_cell.length_c   1.000
_cell.angle_alpha   90.00
_cell.angle_beta   90.00
_cell.angle_gamma   90.00
#
_symmetry.space_group_name_H-M   'P 1'
#
loop_
_entity.id
_entity.type
_entity.pdbx_description
1 polymer ?
#
loop_
_entity_poly.entity_id
_entity_poly.type
_entity_poly.pdbx_seq_one_letter_code
_entity_poly.pdbx_strand_id
1 'polypeptide(L)'
;MDILALSIALLSLALAGIAYWRAGGQRDVEHLRAKQKELTDALLFVVEEMYEESRLSLRQTADGLQQLKAEAIREIEQQLDRAIQHLAGLEKHLEDGLKSARTTALTTTHEIERTLRRRVRRLEARGSLLFANAAAALAIRHAHNGELPRAEQRLDEATALLALARETLRSDHAYDDQFTAVKQSLATAINAVRLQAQDIQQRIEHVLAETDQLVGALEADETKAAASKTNSRKETP
;
A
#
# COMPACT_ATOMS: atom_id res chain seq x y z
N MET A 1 -59.43 -16.16 35.60
CA MET A 1 -60.07 -16.74 34.40
C MET A 1 -59.07 -16.95 33.26
N ASP A 2 -57.78 -16.66 33.48
CA ASP A 2 -56.77 -16.57 32.41
C ASP A 2 -56.19 -17.91 31.97
N ILE A 3 -56.22 -18.94 32.82
CA ILE A 3 -55.70 -20.28 32.49
C ILE A 3 -56.55 -20.97 31.42
N LEU A 4 -57.87 -20.73 31.42
CA LEU A 4 -58.79 -21.27 30.41
C LEU A 4 -58.65 -20.55 29.06
N ALA A 5 -58.43 -19.23 29.07
CA ALA A 5 -58.17 -18.49 27.84
C ALA A 5 -56.82 -18.89 27.21
N LEU A 6 -55.79 -19.11 28.05
CA LEU A 6 -54.47 -19.56 27.61
C LEU A 6 -54.52 -20.98 27.02
N SER A 7 -55.26 -21.90 27.64
CA SER A 7 -55.38 -23.27 27.15
C SER A 7 -56.15 -23.34 25.83
N ILE A 8 -57.21 -22.53 25.65
CA ILE A 8 -57.94 -22.43 24.38
C ILE A 8 -57.08 -21.78 23.29
N ALA A 9 -56.32 -20.74 23.61
CA ALA A 9 -55.41 -20.10 22.67
C ALA A 9 -54.34 -21.09 22.19
N LEU A 10 -53.73 -21.86 23.09
CA LEU A 10 -52.74 -22.89 22.75
C LEU A 10 -53.35 -24.00 21.88
N LEU A 11 -54.58 -24.44 22.17
CA LEU A 11 -55.28 -25.44 21.37
C LEU A 11 -55.60 -24.93 19.96
N SER A 12 -56.03 -23.67 19.84
CA SER A 12 -56.30 -23.04 18.54
C SER A 12 -55.02 -22.85 17.70
N LEU A 13 -53.90 -22.53 18.34
CA LEU A 13 -52.59 -22.41 17.69
C LEU A 13 -52.10 -23.78 17.20
N ALA A 14 -52.26 -24.82 18.03
CA ALA A 14 -51.90 -26.19 17.66
C ALA A 14 -52.76 -26.69 16.48
N LEU A 15 -54.07 -26.44 16.50
CA LEU A 15 -54.98 -26.80 15.42
C LEU A 15 -54.68 -26.04 14.12
N ALA A 16 -54.37 -24.74 14.21
CA ALA A 16 -53.94 -23.95 13.07
C ALA A 16 -52.63 -24.48 12.45
N GLY A 17 -51.66 -24.89 13.29
CA GLY A 17 -50.43 -25.53 12.84
C GLY A 17 -50.66 -26.86 12.13
N ILE A 18 -51.56 -27.70 12.64
CA ILE A 18 -51.91 -28.99 12.02
C ILE A 18 -52.70 -28.80 10.72
N ALA A 19 -53.63 -27.83 10.68
CA ALA A 19 -54.37 -27.50 9.47
C ALA A 19 -53.45 -26.93 8.37
N TYR A 20 -52.51 -26.06 8.73
CA TYR A 20 -51.49 -25.54 7.82
C TYR A 20 -50.58 -26.66 7.29
N TRP A 21 -50.14 -27.58 8.15
CA TRP A 21 -49.36 -28.75 7.75
C TRP A 21 -50.13 -29.64 6.76
N ARG A 22 -51.43 -29.84 6.99
CA ARG A 22 -52.29 -30.69 6.15
C ARG A 22 -52.73 -30.02 4.84
N ALA A 23 -52.80 -28.69 4.79
CA ALA A 23 -53.19 -27.91 3.62
C ALA A 23 -52.07 -27.75 2.57
N GLY A 24 -50.90 -28.34 2.79
CA GLY A 24 -49.77 -28.25 1.87
C GLY A 24 -48.60 -27.40 2.37
N GLY A 25 -48.62 -26.94 3.64
CA GLY A 25 -47.52 -26.21 4.25
C GLY A 25 -46.20 -26.98 4.27
N GLN A 26 -46.22 -28.30 4.11
CA GLN A 26 -45.01 -29.11 3.91
C GLN A 26 -44.23 -28.69 2.66
N ARG A 27 -44.91 -28.32 1.56
CA ARG A 27 -44.28 -27.80 0.34
C ARG A 27 -43.69 -26.40 0.55
N ASP A 28 -44.36 -25.55 1.32
CA ASP A 28 -43.85 -24.22 1.64
C ASP A 28 -42.65 -24.26 2.58
N VAL A 29 -42.64 -25.19 3.55
CA VAL A 29 -41.48 -25.42 4.42
C VAL A 29 -40.29 -25.99 3.64
N GLU A 30 -40.54 -26.92 2.70
CA GLU A 30 -39.50 -27.43 1.80
C GLU A 30 -38.98 -26.34 0.86
N HIS A 31 -39.87 -25.48 0.33
CA HIS A 31 -39.49 -24.36 -0.53
C HIS A 31 -38.71 -23.27 0.24
N LEU A 32 -39.10 -22.97 1.49
CA LEU A 32 -38.37 -22.06 2.36
C LEU A 32 -37.01 -22.63 2.76
N ARG A 33 -36.91 -23.94 3.04
CA ARG A 33 -35.61 -24.60 3.29
C ARG A 33 -34.74 -24.62 2.05
N ALA A 34 -35.30 -24.85 0.87
CA ALA A 34 -34.57 -24.80 -0.39
C ALA A 34 -34.05 -23.38 -0.66
N LYS A 35 -34.88 -22.35 -0.47
CA LYS A 35 -34.47 -20.94 -0.60
C LYS A 35 -33.45 -20.51 0.45
N GLN A 36 -33.61 -20.94 1.70
CA GLN A 36 -32.60 -20.70 2.74
C GLN A 36 -31.27 -21.35 2.37
N LYS A 37 -31.30 -22.61 1.90
CA LYS A 37 -30.12 -23.34 1.47
C LYS A 37 -29.43 -22.63 0.29
N GLU A 38 -30.20 -22.24 -0.73
CA GLU A 38 -29.71 -21.51 -1.90
C GLU A 38 -29.10 -20.15 -1.52
N LEU A 39 -29.72 -19.40 -0.59
CA LEU A 39 -29.17 -18.16 -0.09
C LEU A 39 -27.90 -18.37 0.74
N THR A 40 -27.84 -19.41 1.58
CA THR A 40 -26.58 -19.77 2.29
C THR A 40 -25.49 -20.17 1.32
N ASP A 41 -25.79 -20.94 0.28
CA ASP A 41 -24.81 -21.41 -0.69
C ASP A 41 -24.30 -20.24 -1.54
N ALA A 42 -25.17 -19.32 -1.97
CA ALA A 42 -24.79 -18.09 -2.67
C ALA A 42 -23.96 -17.13 -1.80
N LEU A 43 -24.31 -16.98 -0.52
CA LEU A 43 -23.53 -16.16 0.41
C LEU A 43 -22.17 -16.78 0.75
N LEU A 44 -22.10 -18.10 0.91
CA LEU A 44 -20.85 -18.84 1.08
C LEU A 44 -19.92 -18.62 -0.12
N PHE A 45 -20.45 -18.71 -1.34
CA PHE A 45 -19.69 -18.47 -2.56
C PHE A 45 -19.09 -17.04 -2.61
N VAL A 46 -19.90 -16.01 -2.33
CA VAL A 46 -19.43 -14.61 -2.31
C VAL A 46 -18.35 -14.38 -1.23
N VAL A 47 -18.50 -15.03 -0.06
CA VAL A 47 -17.50 -14.94 1.01
C VAL A 47 -16.20 -15.67 0.62
N GLU A 48 -16.30 -16.83 -0.02
CA GLU A 48 -15.13 -17.59 -0.52
C GLU A 48 -14.38 -16.81 -1.62
N GLU A 49 -15.08 -16.16 -2.54
CA GLU A 49 -14.48 -15.36 -3.62
C GLU A 49 -13.71 -14.13 -3.09
N MET A 50 -14.35 -13.34 -2.22
CA MET A 50 -13.68 -12.18 -1.60
C MET A 50 -12.51 -12.58 -0.70
N TYR A 51 -12.57 -13.79 -0.15
CA TYR A 51 -11.49 -14.36 0.67
C TYR A 51 -10.29 -14.76 -0.18
N GLU A 52 -10.50 -15.46 -1.29
CA GLU A 52 -9.46 -15.81 -2.27
C GLU A 52 -8.74 -14.54 -2.77
N GLU A 53 -9.49 -13.51 -3.15
CA GLU A 53 -8.95 -12.22 -3.60
C GLU A 53 -8.07 -11.56 -2.52
N SER A 54 -8.56 -11.53 -1.27
CA SER A 54 -7.79 -11.01 -0.14
C SER A 54 -6.51 -11.82 0.12
N ARG A 55 -6.55 -13.15 -0.01
CA ARG A 55 -5.37 -14.01 0.20
C ARG A 55 -4.30 -13.77 -0.87
N LEU A 56 -4.73 -13.55 -2.11
CA LEU A 56 -3.84 -13.26 -3.24
C LEU A 56 -3.13 -11.90 -3.05
N SER A 57 -3.87 -10.86 -2.66
CA SER A 57 -3.32 -9.54 -2.32
C SER A 57 -2.29 -9.61 -1.18
N LEU A 58 -2.59 -10.37 -0.13
CA LEU A 58 -1.67 -10.54 1.00
C LEU A 58 -0.38 -11.27 0.60
N ARG A 59 -0.46 -12.30 -0.24
CA ARG A 59 0.72 -13.01 -0.76
C ARG A 59 1.59 -12.12 -1.63
N GLN A 60 0.99 -11.37 -2.55
CA GLN A 60 1.73 -10.41 -3.39
C GLN A 60 2.43 -9.35 -2.54
N THR A 61 1.77 -8.86 -1.50
CA THR A 61 2.36 -7.94 -0.53
C THR A 61 3.54 -8.60 0.21
N ALA A 62 3.38 -9.83 0.68
CA ALA A 62 4.44 -10.57 1.37
C ALA A 62 5.67 -10.83 0.47
N ASP A 63 5.46 -11.24 -0.78
CA ASP A 63 6.53 -11.49 -1.75
C ASP A 63 7.29 -10.20 -2.09
N GLY A 64 6.56 -9.09 -2.28
CA GLY A 64 7.18 -7.77 -2.48
C GLY A 64 8.00 -7.33 -1.26
N LEU A 65 7.52 -7.58 -0.04
CA LEU A 65 8.27 -7.28 1.20
C LEU A 65 9.54 -8.14 1.25
N GLN A 66 9.46 -9.42 0.87
CA GLN A 66 10.61 -10.31 0.87
C GLN A 66 11.70 -9.89 -0.14
N GLN A 67 11.32 -9.32 -1.29
CA GLN A 67 12.28 -8.73 -2.23
C GLN A 67 12.95 -7.49 -1.64
N LEU A 68 12.19 -6.60 -1.00
CA LEU A 68 12.75 -5.42 -0.35
C LEU A 68 13.59 -5.73 0.90
N LYS A 69 13.32 -6.86 1.58
CA LYS A 69 14.19 -7.41 2.64
C LYS A 69 15.60 -7.63 2.13
N ALA A 70 15.76 -8.08 0.88
CA ALA A 70 17.09 -8.33 0.32
C ALA A 70 17.90 -7.04 0.11
N GLU A 71 17.25 -5.87 0.11
CA GLU A 71 17.87 -4.57 -0.19
C GLU A 71 17.96 -3.61 1.01
N ALA A 72 17.18 -3.82 2.08
CA ALA A 72 17.06 -2.89 3.21
C ALA A 72 17.88 -3.28 4.45
N ILE A 73 18.52 -2.29 5.06
CA ILE A 73 19.40 -2.38 6.23
C ILE A 73 18.67 -2.98 7.47
N ARG A 74 19.42 -3.74 8.30
CA ARG A 74 19.02 -4.51 9.51
C ARG A 74 17.85 -4.00 10.37
N GLU A 75 17.67 -2.70 10.50
CA GLU A 75 16.59 -2.14 11.32
C GLU A 75 15.21 -2.25 10.63
N ILE A 76 15.18 -2.04 9.32
CA ILE A 76 13.99 -2.27 8.49
C ILE A 76 13.70 -3.77 8.45
N GLU A 77 14.73 -4.64 8.41
CA GLU A 77 14.55 -6.10 8.46
C GLU A 77 13.74 -6.55 9.69
N GLN A 78 14.03 -6.02 10.88
CA GLN A 78 13.30 -6.39 12.09
C GLN A 78 11.84 -5.92 12.07
N GLN A 79 11.57 -4.72 11.54
CA GLN A 79 10.21 -4.21 11.42
C GLN A 79 9.40 -5.00 10.38
N LEU A 80 10.08 -5.41 9.30
CA LEU A 80 9.53 -6.20 8.22
C LEU A 80 9.20 -7.63 8.66
N ASP A 81 10.11 -8.31 9.37
CA ASP A 81 9.89 -9.67 9.86
C ASP A 81 8.70 -9.72 10.84
N ARG A 82 8.56 -8.70 11.71
CA ARG A 82 7.38 -8.59 12.58
C ARG A 82 6.10 -8.38 11.77
N ALA A 83 6.15 -7.58 10.71
CA ALA A 83 4.99 -7.35 9.84
C ALA A 83 4.59 -8.64 9.10
N ILE A 84 5.55 -9.38 8.54
CA ILE A 84 5.32 -10.67 7.86
C ILE A 84 4.71 -11.69 8.83
N GLN A 85 5.27 -11.83 10.04
CA GLN A 85 4.73 -12.74 11.05
C GLN A 85 3.31 -12.37 11.47
N HIS A 86 3.00 -11.08 11.59
CA HIS A 86 1.64 -10.62 11.87
C HIS A 86 0.67 -10.92 10.73
N LEU A 87 1.09 -10.75 9.47
CA LEU A 87 0.26 -11.09 8.30
C LEU A 87 -0.04 -12.60 8.26
N ALA A 88 0.97 -13.45 8.44
CA ALA A 88 0.80 -14.90 8.48
C ALA A 88 -0.10 -15.36 9.64
N GLY A 89 0.04 -14.74 10.82
CA GLY A 89 -0.82 -15.01 11.97
C GLY A 89 -2.29 -14.63 11.72
N LEU A 90 -2.50 -13.52 11.00
CA LEU A 90 -3.83 -13.05 10.60
C LEU A 90 -4.46 -13.95 9.54
N GLU A 91 -3.70 -14.41 8.54
CA GLU A 91 -4.16 -15.39 7.54
C GLU A 91 -4.67 -16.66 8.22
N LYS A 92 -3.95 -17.16 9.23
CA LYS A 92 -4.39 -18.33 10.00
C LYS A 92 -5.66 -18.07 10.82
N HIS A 93 -5.73 -16.94 11.54
CA HIS A 93 -6.93 -16.57 12.31
C HIS A 93 -8.16 -16.36 11.43
N LEU A 94 -7.94 -15.85 10.21
CA LEU A 94 -8.94 -15.71 9.16
C LEU A 94 -9.50 -17.06 8.74
N GLU A 95 -8.63 -18.03 8.48
CA GLU A 95 -9.02 -19.39 8.10
C GLU A 95 -9.82 -20.10 9.21
N ASP A 96 -9.36 -19.98 10.46
CA ASP A 96 -10.03 -20.55 11.63
C ASP A 96 -11.38 -19.86 11.90
N GLY A 97 -11.44 -18.53 11.72
CA GLY A 97 -12.67 -17.75 11.82
C GLY A 97 -13.71 -18.15 10.77
N LEU A 98 -13.29 -18.43 9.54
CA LEU A 98 -14.17 -18.88 8.45
C LEU A 98 -14.74 -20.28 8.73
N LYS A 99 -13.91 -21.20 9.25
CA LYS A 99 -14.37 -22.53 9.71
C LYS A 99 -15.42 -22.41 10.81
N SER A 100 -15.25 -21.47 11.74
CA SER A 100 -16.20 -21.22 12.85
C SER A 100 -17.44 -20.41 12.45
N ALA A 101 -17.36 -19.53 11.45
CA ALA A 101 -18.50 -18.78 10.94
C ALA A 101 -19.43 -19.67 10.11
N ARG A 102 -18.86 -20.65 9.37
CA ARG A 102 -19.62 -21.68 8.64
C ARG A 102 -20.56 -22.48 9.55
N THR A 103 -20.26 -22.58 10.84
CA THR A 103 -21.07 -23.29 11.84
C THR A 103 -22.04 -22.39 12.62
N THR A 104 -21.92 -21.06 12.54
CA THR A 104 -22.66 -20.11 13.42
C THR A 104 -23.33 -18.98 12.62
N ALA A 105 -24.51 -19.27 12.07
CA ALA A 105 -25.61 -18.37 11.63
C ALA A 105 -25.35 -17.05 10.84
N LEU A 106 -26.23 -16.83 9.85
CA LEU A 106 -26.27 -15.80 8.79
C LEU A 106 -26.26 -14.31 9.21
N THR A 107 -26.58 -13.94 10.45
CA THR A 107 -26.72 -12.53 10.87
C THR A 107 -25.42 -11.92 11.40
N THR A 108 -24.55 -12.73 12.00
CA THR A 108 -23.19 -12.34 12.39
C THR A 108 -22.24 -12.17 11.19
N THR A 109 -22.59 -12.75 10.04
CA THR A 109 -21.71 -12.79 8.86
C THR A 109 -21.37 -11.41 8.30
N HIS A 110 -22.34 -10.49 8.22
CA HIS A 110 -22.12 -9.16 7.61
C HIS A 110 -21.25 -8.24 8.47
N GLU A 111 -21.37 -8.31 9.80
CA GLU A 111 -20.55 -7.51 10.71
C GLU A 111 -19.11 -8.03 10.78
N ILE A 112 -18.96 -9.37 10.78
CA ILE A 112 -17.66 -10.03 10.67
C ILE A 112 -16.99 -9.66 9.34
N GLU A 113 -17.70 -9.75 8.21
CA GLU A 113 -17.19 -9.39 6.88
C GLU A 113 -16.71 -7.93 6.82
N ARG A 114 -17.51 -6.98 7.31
CA ARG A 114 -17.12 -5.56 7.35
C ARG A 114 -15.89 -5.33 8.21
N THR A 115 -15.82 -5.98 9.38
CA THR A 115 -14.67 -5.90 10.29
C THR A 115 -13.42 -6.47 9.63
N LEU A 116 -13.57 -7.59 8.94
CA LEU A 116 -12.50 -8.28 8.25
C LEU A 116 -11.94 -7.46 7.08
N ARG A 117 -12.82 -6.95 6.22
CA ARG A 117 -12.44 -6.08 5.09
C ARG A 117 -11.70 -4.83 5.57
N ARG A 118 -12.15 -4.22 6.69
CA ARG A 118 -11.42 -3.10 7.30
C ARG A 118 -10.03 -3.50 7.78
N ARG A 119 -9.88 -4.67 8.40
CA ARG A 119 -8.56 -5.17 8.84
C ARG A 119 -7.64 -5.42 7.66
N VAL A 120 -8.12 -6.08 6.60
CA VAL A 120 -7.34 -6.34 5.38
C VAL A 120 -6.86 -5.02 4.77
N ARG A 121 -7.75 -4.04 4.56
CA ARG A 121 -7.35 -2.73 4.03
C ARG A 121 -6.30 -2.01 4.89
N ARG A 122 -6.43 -2.09 6.22
CA ARG A 122 -5.41 -1.53 7.13
C ARG A 122 -4.06 -2.24 7.02
N LEU A 123 -4.06 -3.55 6.78
CA LEU A 123 -2.83 -4.31 6.58
C LEU A 123 -2.18 -4.00 5.23
N GLU A 124 -2.97 -3.95 4.16
CA GLU A 124 -2.51 -3.54 2.83
C GLU A 124 -1.91 -2.14 2.86
N ALA A 125 -2.61 -1.18 3.46
CA ALA A 125 -2.11 0.17 3.63
C ALA A 125 -0.84 0.22 4.49
N ARG A 126 -0.76 -0.58 5.56
CA ARG A 126 0.46 -0.72 6.34
C ARG A 126 1.61 -1.27 5.50
N GLY A 127 1.35 -2.26 4.65
CA GLY A 127 2.33 -2.78 3.68
C GLY A 127 2.85 -1.68 2.77
N SER A 128 1.95 -0.94 2.12
CA SER A 128 2.30 0.21 1.27
C SER A 128 3.10 1.29 2.02
N LEU A 129 2.77 1.57 3.29
CA LEU A 129 3.55 2.51 4.12
C LEU A 129 4.94 1.99 4.46
N LEU A 130 5.10 0.70 4.73
CA LEU A 130 6.41 0.08 4.95
C LEU A 130 7.26 0.14 3.68
N PHE A 131 6.65 -0.13 2.52
CA PHE A 131 7.31 0.02 1.23
C PHE A 131 7.73 1.48 0.97
N ALA A 132 6.84 2.45 1.26
CA ALA A 132 7.16 3.87 1.14
C ALA A 132 8.35 4.26 2.04
N ASN A 133 8.38 3.75 3.28
CA ASN A 133 9.48 3.99 4.21
C ASN A 133 10.80 3.38 3.71
N ALA A 134 10.76 2.16 3.17
CA ALA A 134 11.94 1.52 2.59
C ALA A 134 12.48 2.31 1.37
N ALA A 135 11.59 2.75 0.48
CA ALA A 135 11.96 3.60 -0.66
C ALA A 135 12.58 4.93 -0.19
N ALA A 136 12.01 5.59 0.82
CA ALA A 136 12.59 6.79 1.42
C ALA A 136 13.98 6.53 2.05
N ALA A 137 14.17 5.41 2.72
CA ALA A 137 15.48 5.03 3.28
C ALA A 137 16.53 4.77 2.19
N LEU A 138 16.15 4.13 1.09
CA LEU A 138 17.01 3.96 -0.09
C LEU A 138 17.34 5.31 -0.72
N ALA A 139 16.38 6.24 -0.79
CA ALA A 139 16.61 7.59 -1.28
C ALA A 139 17.69 8.32 -0.46
N ILE A 140 17.66 8.22 0.87
CA ILE A 140 18.70 8.79 1.75
C ILE A 140 20.08 8.22 1.39
N ARG A 141 20.18 6.90 1.17
CA ARG A 141 21.44 6.25 0.79
C ARG A 141 21.95 6.73 -0.57
N HIS A 142 21.07 6.85 -1.57
CA HIS A 142 21.44 7.39 -2.89
C HIS A 142 21.86 8.85 -2.81
N ALA A 143 21.16 9.67 -2.02
CA ALA A 143 21.51 11.08 -1.83
C ALA A 143 22.88 11.24 -1.18
N HIS A 144 23.20 10.43 -0.16
CA HIS A 144 24.51 10.41 0.48
C HIS A 144 25.64 10.01 -0.49
N ASN A 145 25.34 9.13 -1.45
CA ASN A 145 26.31 8.71 -2.47
C ASN A 145 26.43 9.69 -3.65
N GLY A 146 25.72 10.84 -3.61
CA GLY A 146 25.68 11.80 -4.72
C GLY A 146 24.85 11.33 -5.92
N GLU A 147 24.13 10.22 -5.81
CA GLU A 147 23.24 9.68 -6.85
C GLU A 147 21.87 10.37 -6.81
N LEU A 148 21.85 11.69 -6.92
CA LEU A 148 20.66 12.51 -6.71
C LEU A 148 19.46 12.17 -7.61
N PRO A 149 19.63 11.83 -8.92
CA PRO A 149 18.51 11.38 -9.75
C PRO A 149 17.84 10.09 -9.23
N ARG A 150 18.64 9.15 -8.70
CA ARG A 150 18.10 7.92 -8.10
C ARG A 150 17.42 8.20 -6.77
N ALA A 151 17.96 9.11 -5.97
CA ALA A 151 17.33 9.55 -4.73
C ALA A 151 15.95 10.15 -4.98
N GLU A 152 15.83 11.04 -5.98
CA GLU A 152 14.56 11.63 -6.41
C GLU A 152 13.55 10.55 -6.85
N GLN A 153 13.97 9.63 -7.73
CA GLN A 153 13.13 8.53 -8.20
C GLN A 153 12.55 7.70 -7.03
N ARG A 154 13.37 7.41 -6.01
CA ARG A 154 12.94 6.66 -4.84
C ARG A 154 11.98 7.45 -3.93
N LEU A 155 12.12 8.78 -3.85
CA LEU A 155 11.15 9.62 -3.14
C LEU A 155 9.82 9.73 -3.88
N ASP A 156 9.83 9.74 -5.21
CA ASP A 156 8.62 9.67 -6.03
C ASP A 156 7.90 8.32 -5.84
N GLU A 157 8.65 7.21 -5.82
CA GLU A 157 8.12 5.88 -5.49
C GLU A 157 7.48 5.85 -4.09
N ALA A 158 8.17 6.42 -3.08
CA ALA A 158 7.62 6.54 -1.74
C ALA A 158 6.31 7.36 -1.71
N THR A 159 6.22 8.41 -2.52
CA THR A 159 5.03 9.25 -2.66
C THR A 159 3.88 8.49 -3.32
N ALA A 160 4.16 7.70 -4.36
CA ALA A 160 3.15 6.86 -5.02
C ALA A 160 2.59 5.78 -4.07
N LEU A 161 3.46 5.14 -3.29
CA LEU A 161 3.07 4.14 -2.29
C LEU A 161 2.27 4.75 -1.14
N LEU A 162 2.60 5.97 -0.72
CA LEU A 162 1.81 6.73 0.25
C LEU A 162 0.40 7.04 -0.29
N ALA A 163 0.30 7.43 -1.57
CA ALA A 163 -0.98 7.68 -2.21
C ALA A 163 -1.83 6.40 -2.31
N LEU A 164 -1.21 5.26 -2.63
CA LEU A 164 -1.86 3.96 -2.63
C LEU A 164 -2.39 3.59 -1.24
N ALA A 165 -1.57 3.75 -0.20
CA ALA A 165 -1.98 3.51 1.18
C ALA A 165 -3.18 4.37 1.60
N ARG A 166 -3.19 5.65 1.19
CA ARG A 166 -4.30 6.57 1.43
C ARG A 166 -5.58 6.12 0.72
N GLU A 167 -5.48 5.70 -0.53
CA GLU A 167 -6.64 5.22 -1.29
C GLU A 167 -7.22 3.93 -0.69
N THR A 168 -6.37 2.99 -0.27
CA THR A 168 -6.80 1.77 0.43
C THR A 168 -7.55 2.10 1.73
N LEU A 169 -7.16 3.18 2.41
CA LEU A 169 -7.80 3.69 3.63
C LEU A 169 -8.83 4.79 3.39
N ARG A 170 -9.33 5.01 2.17
CA ARG A 170 -10.23 6.14 1.85
C ARG A 170 -11.47 6.24 2.76
N SER A 171 -11.95 5.12 3.28
CA SER A 171 -13.09 5.04 4.20
C SER A 171 -12.74 5.23 5.69
N ASP A 172 -11.47 5.39 6.03
CA ASP A 172 -10.95 5.46 7.40
C ASP A 172 -10.24 6.80 7.63
N HIS A 173 -11.03 7.83 7.93
CA HIS A 173 -10.58 9.23 8.10
C HIS A 173 -9.70 9.47 9.34
N ALA A 174 -9.54 8.46 10.21
CA ALA A 174 -8.74 8.59 11.43
C ALA A 174 -7.26 8.93 11.15
N TYR A 175 -6.79 8.73 9.92
CA TYR A 175 -5.39 8.89 9.53
C TYR A 175 -5.15 10.07 8.57
N ASP A 176 -6.17 10.84 8.21
CA ASP A 176 -6.08 11.87 7.16
C ASP A 176 -5.01 12.94 7.44
N ASP A 177 -4.91 13.38 8.69
CA ASP A 177 -3.91 14.37 9.13
C ASP A 177 -2.49 13.81 9.04
N GLN A 178 -2.30 12.55 9.42
CA GLN A 178 -1.01 11.87 9.39
C GLN A 178 -0.53 11.70 7.94
N PHE A 179 -1.43 11.30 7.03
CA PHE A 179 -1.11 11.24 5.60
C PHE A 179 -0.71 12.61 5.03
N THR A 180 -1.40 13.67 5.46
CA THR A 180 -1.08 15.04 5.02
C THR A 180 0.30 15.47 5.49
N ALA A 181 0.63 15.20 6.75
CA ALA A 181 1.95 15.49 7.31
C ALA A 181 3.08 14.72 6.60
N VAL A 182 2.91 13.41 6.37
CA VAL A 182 3.92 12.61 5.66
C VAL A 182 4.08 13.07 4.20
N LYS A 183 2.98 13.41 3.52
CA LYS A 183 3.02 13.95 2.16
C LYS A 183 3.80 15.26 2.09
N GLN A 184 3.58 16.16 3.04
CA GLN A 184 4.34 17.42 3.13
C GLN A 184 5.83 17.15 3.35
N SER A 185 6.18 16.25 4.28
CA SER A 185 7.57 15.87 4.53
C SER A 185 8.25 15.27 3.31
N LEU A 186 7.58 14.39 2.55
CA LEU A 186 8.11 13.84 1.29
C LEU A 186 8.31 14.94 0.24
N ALA A 187 7.35 15.87 0.08
CA ALA A 187 7.49 16.97 -0.85
C ALA A 187 8.68 17.88 -0.50
N THR A 188 8.89 18.17 0.79
CA THR A 188 10.06 18.92 1.27
C THR A 188 11.36 18.17 0.99
N ALA A 189 11.41 16.85 1.21
CA ALA A 189 12.58 16.03 0.92
C ALA A 189 12.92 16.00 -0.58
N ILE A 190 11.91 15.84 -1.45
CA ILE A 190 12.09 15.88 -2.92
C ILE A 190 12.67 17.23 -3.35
N ASN A 191 12.11 18.33 -2.84
CA ASN A 191 12.60 19.66 -3.17
C ASN A 191 14.04 19.88 -2.68
N ALA A 192 14.41 19.36 -1.51
CA ALA A 192 15.78 19.44 -1.00
C ALA A 192 16.77 18.69 -1.89
N VAL A 193 16.43 17.47 -2.34
CA VAL A 193 17.27 16.68 -3.27
C VAL A 193 17.43 17.42 -4.61
N ARG A 194 16.35 18.01 -5.14
CA ARG A 194 16.40 18.79 -6.38
C ARG A 194 17.28 20.03 -6.27
N LEU A 195 17.16 20.78 -5.18
CA LEU A 195 18.00 21.96 -4.93
C LEU A 195 19.47 21.58 -4.82
N GLN A 196 19.79 20.47 -4.13
CA GLN A 196 21.16 19.97 -4.06
C GLN A 196 21.70 19.56 -5.43
N ALA A 197 20.88 18.94 -6.27
CA ALA A 197 21.27 18.57 -7.63
C ALA A 197 21.58 19.80 -8.50
N GLN A 198 20.75 20.84 -8.37
CA GLN A 198 20.96 22.12 -9.06
C GLN A 198 22.24 22.82 -8.58
N ASP A 199 22.51 22.85 -7.28
CA ASP A 199 23.74 23.44 -6.73
C ASP A 199 25.00 22.74 -7.28
N ILE A 200 25.01 21.41 -7.28
CA ILE A 200 26.13 20.63 -7.84
C ILE A 200 26.30 20.92 -9.33
N GLN A 201 25.20 20.97 -10.09
CA GLN A 201 25.24 21.30 -11.51
C GLN A 201 25.84 22.69 -11.76
N GLN A 202 25.37 23.71 -11.03
CA GLN A 202 25.88 25.08 -11.15
C GLN A 202 27.38 25.17 -10.83
N ARG A 203 27.85 24.43 -9.82
CA ARG A 203 29.28 24.39 -9.47
C ARG A 203 30.12 23.73 -10.57
N ILE A 204 29.61 22.67 -11.21
CA ILE A 204 30.29 22.05 -12.35
C ILE A 204 30.33 23.00 -13.54
N GLU A 205 29.22 23.66 -13.87
CA GLU A 205 29.15 24.66 -14.95
C GLU A 205 30.12 25.81 -14.71
N HIS A 206 30.25 26.27 -13.46
CA HIS A 206 31.22 27.29 -13.10
C HIS A 206 32.67 26.82 -13.31
N VAL A 207 33.03 25.61 -12.87
CA VAL A 207 34.38 25.05 -13.09
C VAL A 207 34.67 24.88 -14.58
N LEU A 208 33.69 24.45 -15.38
CA LEU A 208 33.84 24.35 -16.83
C LEU A 208 34.09 25.73 -17.46
N ALA A 209 33.30 26.74 -17.07
CA ALA A 209 33.48 28.11 -17.55
C ALA A 209 34.85 28.70 -17.16
N GLU A 210 35.32 28.46 -15.94
CA GLU A 210 36.67 28.87 -15.52
C GLU A 210 37.77 28.13 -16.30
N THR A 211 37.56 26.85 -16.58
CA THR A 211 38.50 26.04 -17.39
C THR A 211 38.56 26.56 -18.83
N ASP A 212 37.42 26.87 -19.45
CA ASP A 212 37.35 27.44 -20.80
C ASP A 212 38.02 28.82 -20.87
N GLN A 213 37.84 29.66 -19.84
CA GLN A 213 38.54 30.94 -19.73
C GLN A 213 40.06 30.76 -19.65
N LEU A 214 40.52 29.79 -18.87
CA LEU A 214 41.94 29.49 -18.74
C LEU A 214 42.52 28.98 -20.07
N VAL A 215 41.82 28.07 -20.75
CA VAL A 215 42.22 27.57 -22.09
C VAL A 215 42.31 28.73 -23.08
N GLY A 216 41.28 29.59 -23.14
CA GLY A 216 41.29 30.75 -24.03
C GLY A 216 42.41 31.75 -23.71
N ALA A 217 42.75 31.94 -22.43
CA ALA A 217 43.88 32.78 -22.04
C ALA A 217 45.23 32.19 -22.48
N LEU A 218 45.41 30.88 -22.33
CA LEU A 218 46.61 30.16 -22.78
C LEU A 218 46.76 30.23 -24.31
N GLU A 219 45.69 29.99 -25.08
CA GLU A 219 45.69 30.13 -26.54
C GLU A 219 46.03 31.57 -26.98
N ALA A 220 45.49 32.57 -26.30
CA ALA A 220 45.80 33.97 -26.57
C ALA A 220 47.27 34.32 -26.29
N ASP A 221 47.88 33.73 -25.27
CA ASP A 221 49.29 33.95 -24.96
C ASP A 221 50.22 33.21 -25.93
N GLU A 222 49.85 32.01 -26.38
CA GLU A 222 50.57 31.28 -27.42
C GLU A 222 50.57 32.03 -28.76
N THR A 223 49.42 32.56 -29.17
CA THR A 223 49.32 33.35 -30.41
C THR A 223 50.16 34.64 -30.36
N LYS A 224 50.17 35.34 -29.21
CA LYS A 224 51.08 36.49 -28.99
C LYS A 224 52.55 36.09 -29.06
N ALA A 225 52.92 34.96 -28.44
CA ALA A 225 54.30 34.46 -28.44
C ALA A 225 54.76 34.01 -29.85
N ALA A 226 53.86 33.47 -30.67
CA ALA A 226 54.15 33.14 -32.06
C ALA A 226 54.33 34.40 -32.94
N ALA A 227 53.50 35.42 -32.71
CA ALA A 227 53.59 36.69 -33.44
C ALA A 227 54.89 37.45 -33.13
N SER A 228 55.31 37.50 -31.86
CA SER A 228 56.56 38.17 -31.45
C SER A 228 57.80 37.49 -32.04
N LYS A 229 57.87 36.15 -32.06
CA LYS A 229 58.95 35.39 -32.73
C LYS A 229 59.05 35.67 -34.23
N THR A 230 57.92 35.93 -34.89
CA THR A 230 57.90 36.21 -36.32
C THR A 230 58.45 37.61 -36.61
N ASN A 231 58.15 38.60 -35.77
CA ASN A 231 58.68 39.95 -35.91
C ASN A 231 60.19 40.02 -35.62
N SER A 232 60.69 39.34 -34.59
CA SER A 232 62.13 39.34 -34.26
C SER A 232 63.01 38.73 -35.37
N ARG A 233 62.45 37.84 -36.21
CA ARG A 233 63.18 37.20 -37.33
C ARG A 233 63.30 38.11 -38.56
N LYS A 234 62.49 39.16 -38.68
CA LYS A 234 62.53 40.12 -39.80
C LYS A 234 63.54 41.26 -39.57
N GLU A 235 64.01 41.47 -38.33
CA GLU A 235 64.89 42.59 -37.97
C GLU A 235 66.39 42.25 -37.97
N THR A 236 66.77 41.01 -38.29
CA THR A 236 68.17 40.62 -38.52
C THR A 236 68.48 40.53 -40.02
N PRO A 237 69.16 41.53 -40.62
CA PRO A 237 69.70 41.49 -41.98
C PRO A 237 70.93 40.58 -42.12
#